data_AF-A0A7V1K3T5-F1
#
_entry.id   AF-A0A7V1K3T5-F1
#
_cell.length_a   1.000
_cell.length_b   1.000
_cell.length_c   1.000
_cell.angle_alpha   90.00
_cell.angle_beta   90.00
_cell.angle_gamma   90.00
#
_symmetry.space_group_name_H-M   'P 1'
#
loop_
_entity.id
_entity.type
_entity.pdbx_description
1 polymer ?
#
loop_
_entity_poly.entity_id
_entity_poly.type
_entity_poly.pdbx_seq_one_letter_code
_entity_poly.pdbx_strand_id
1 'polypeptide(L)'
;MQMVKKIFIALFITWFALLIFMPKQEIYYALEKELAKQEIEINEKSIEEGAFSLTLNQASVYVKGIKIATIEELTFFTLLFYTKVELETLLLDDALKAMAPQQTDKAIIS
;
A
#
# COMPACT_ATOMS: atom_id res chain seq x y z
N MET A 1 -12.48 -5.06 40.81
CA MET A 1 -11.72 -4.19 39.89
C MET A 1 -10.60 -4.86 39.09
N GLN A 2 -10.10 -6.06 39.45
CA GLN A 2 -9.06 -6.74 38.65
C GLN A 2 -9.60 -7.47 37.40
N MET A 3 -10.84 -7.99 37.45
CA MET A 3 -11.43 -8.75 36.34
C MET A 3 -11.68 -7.88 35.10
N VAL A 4 -12.14 -6.63 35.30
CA VAL A 4 -12.30 -5.63 34.24
C VAL A 4 -10.96 -5.31 33.57
N LYS A 5 -9.88 -5.14 34.35
CA LYS A 5 -8.54 -4.91 33.82
C LYS A 5 -8.06 -6.08 32.93
N LYS A 6 -8.33 -7.33 33.33
CA LYS A 6 -7.99 -8.52 32.54
C LYS A 6 -8.76 -8.57 31.22
N ILE A 7 -10.04 -8.19 31.22
CA ILE A 7 -10.87 -8.13 30.00
C ILE A 7 -10.34 -7.06 29.03
N PHE A 8 -9.99 -5.87 29.52
CA PHE A 8 -9.40 -4.83 28.66
C PHE A 8 -8.06 -5.26 28.06
N ILE A 9 -7.21 -5.92 28.85
CA ILE A 9 -5.93 -6.46 28.36
C ILE A 9 -6.18 -7.55 27.30
N ALA A 10 -7.13 -8.46 27.53
CA ALA A 10 -7.48 -9.49 26.56
C ALA A 10 -8.00 -8.88 25.25
N LEU A 11 -8.91 -7.90 25.33
CA LEU A 11 -9.41 -7.18 24.16
C LEU A 11 -8.29 -6.47 23.39
N PHE A 12 -7.36 -5.83 24.10
CA PHE A 12 -6.21 -5.16 23.47
C PHE A 12 -5.29 -6.18 22.77
N ILE A 13 -5.00 -7.31 23.39
CA ILE A 13 -4.18 -8.38 22.79
C ILE A 13 -4.88 -8.96 21.56
N THR A 14 -6.18 -9.26 21.65
CA THR A 14 -6.95 -9.76 20.51
C THR A 14 -6.98 -8.75 19.37
N TRP A 15 -7.17 -7.47 19.67
CA TRP A 15 -7.12 -6.38 18.69
C TRP A 15 -5.75 -6.31 17.99
N PHE A 16 -4.66 -6.39 18.77
CA PHE A 16 -3.30 -6.36 18.23
C PHE A 16 -2.99 -7.60 17.39
N ALA A 17 -3.47 -8.77 17.80
CA ALA A 17 -3.33 -10.01 17.04
C ALA A 17 -4.04 -9.91 15.68
N LEU A 18 -5.27 -9.38 15.64
CA LEU A 18 -5.99 -9.18 14.38
C LEU A 18 -5.23 -8.26 13.42
N LEU A 19 -4.58 -7.22 13.93
CA LEU A 19 -3.75 -6.33 13.10
C LEU A 19 -2.52 -7.03 12.52
N ILE A 20 -1.79 -7.79 13.33
CA ILE A 20 -0.57 -8.47 12.90
C ILE A 20 -0.90 -9.59 11.89
N PHE A 21 -1.96 -10.35 12.16
CA PHE A 21 -2.37 -11.49 11.35
C PHE A 21 -3.33 -11.13 10.21
N MET A 22 -3.58 -9.84 9.97
CA MET A 22 -4.38 -9.39 8.83
C MET A 22 -3.62 -9.70 7.53
N PRO A 23 -4.24 -10.38 6.53
CA PRO A 23 -3.59 -10.71 5.26
C PRO A 23 -3.54 -9.46 4.38
N LYS A 24 -2.48 -8.66 4.51
CA LYS A 24 -2.36 -7.36 3.81
C LYS A 24 -2.19 -7.56 2.31
N GLN A 25 -1.51 -8.63 1.92
CA GLN A 25 -1.34 -9.00 0.52
C GLN A 25 -2.67 -9.30 -0.19
N GLU A 26 -3.61 -9.99 0.48
CA GLU A 26 -4.93 -10.27 -0.09
C GLU A 26 -5.76 -8.99 -0.30
N ILE A 27 -5.60 -8.00 0.59
CA ILE A 27 -6.23 -6.68 0.44
C ILE A 27 -5.66 -5.97 -0.78
N TYR A 28 -4.34 -6.04 -0.97
CA TYR A 28 -3.69 -5.50 -2.17
C TYR A 28 -4.23 -6.14 -3.45
N TYR A 29 -4.32 -7.47 -3.51
CA TYR A 29 -4.87 -8.16 -4.69
C TYR A 29 -6.36 -7.88 -4.92
N ALA A 30 -7.14 -7.68 -3.86
CA ALA A 30 -8.53 -7.23 -4.00
C ALA A 30 -8.62 -5.82 -4.61
N LEU A 31 -7.72 -4.92 -4.22
CA LEU A 31 -7.61 -3.57 -4.78
C LEU A 31 -7.15 -3.61 -6.24
N GLU A 32 -6.13 -4.40 -6.55
CA GLU A 32 -5.66 -4.61 -7.93
C GLU A 32 -6.78 -5.14 -8.83
N LYS A 33 -7.56 -6.11 -8.35
CA LYS A 33 -8.71 -6.64 -9.07
C LYS A 33 -9.80 -5.59 -9.32
N GLU A 34 -10.01 -4.67 -8.39
CA GLU A 34 -10.96 -3.57 -8.58
C GLU A 34 -10.44 -2.52 -9.57
N LEU A 35 -9.14 -2.22 -9.53
CA LEU A 35 -8.45 -1.34 -10.47
C LEU A 35 -8.45 -1.92 -11.89
N ALA A 36 -8.28 -3.23 -12.04
CA ALA A 36 -8.32 -3.91 -13.33
C ALA A 36 -9.67 -3.74 -14.04
N LYS A 37 -10.79 -3.62 -13.30
CA LYS A 37 -12.11 -3.31 -13.89
C LYS A 37 -12.15 -1.92 -14.53
N GLN A 38 -11.27 -1.02 -14.13
CA GLN A 38 -11.11 0.33 -14.67
C GLN A 38 -9.97 0.42 -15.69
N GLU A 39 -9.47 -0.72 -16.18
CA GLU A 39 -8.31 -0.82 -17.09
C GLU A 39 -7.02 -0.24 -16.46
N ILE A 40 -6.91 -0.27 -15.13
CA ILE A 40 -5.70 0.12 -14.39
C ILE A 40 -5.02 -1.16 -13.90
N GLU A 41 -3.80 -1.40 -14.36
CA GLU A 41 -3.00 -2.56 -13.97
C GLU A 41 -1.75 -2.08 -13.23
N ILE A 42 -1.42 -2.73 -12.13
CA ILE A 42 -0.19 -2.50 -11.39
C ILE A 42 0.63 -3.77 -11.56
N ASN A 43 1.87 -3.62 -12.01
CA ASN A 43 2.79 -4.72 -12.22
C ASN A 43 3.99 -4.54 -11.29
N GLU A 44 4.00 -5.26 -10.19
CA GLU A 44 5.08 -5.33 -9.22
C GLU A 44 5.99 -6.54 -9.46
N LYS A 45 7.28 -6.40 -9.09
CA LYS A 45 8.24 -7.50 -9.20
C LYS A 45 8.25 -8.40 -7.97
N SER A 46 8.19 -7.80 -6.78
CA SER A 46 8.10 -8.53 -5.53
C SER A 46 7.28 -7.77 -4.51
N ILE A 47 6.60 -8.52 -3.67
CA ILE A 47 5.83 -8.03 -2.54
C ILE A 47 6.49 -8.56 -1.28
N GLU A 48 6.82 -7.66 -0.36
CA GLU A 48 7.33 -7.99 0.96
C GLU A 48 6.29 -7.59 2.00
N GLU A 49 5.81 -8.57 2.78
CA GLU A 49 4.84 -8.34 3.84
C GLU A 49 5.55 -8.17 5.19
N GLY A 50 5.37 -6.99 5.80
CA GLY A 50 5.76 -6.71 7.17
C GLY A 50 4.61 -6.90 8.16
N ALA A 51 4.84 -6.64 9.45
CA ALA A 51 3.79 -6.78 10.48
C ALA A 51 2.61 -5.82 10.25
N PHE A 52 2.89 -4.58 9.81
CA PHE A 52 1.89 -3.53 9.51
C PHE A 52 2.16 -2.82 8.19
N SER A 53 3.14 -3.30 7.42
CA SER A 53 3.53 -2.73 6.14
C SER A 53 3.43 -3.75 5.03
N LEU A 54 3.22 -3.27 3.81
CA LEU A 54 3.35 -4.01 2.57
C LEU A 54 4.27 -3.19 1.66
N THR A 55 5.39 -3.75 1.26
CA THR A 55 6.35 -3.08 0.38
C THR A 55 6.32 -3.74 -0.98
N LEU A 56 6.03 -2.96 -2.02
CA LEU A 56 6.06 -3.38 -3.42
C LEU A 56 7.36 -2.86 -4.03
N ASN A 57 8.16 -3.76 -4.59
CA ASN A 57 9.39 -3.40 -5.29
C ASN A 57 9.13 -3.35 -6.81
N GLN A 58 9.63 -2.28 -7.44
CA GLN A 58 9.58 -2.04 -8.88
C GLN A 58 8.16 -2.15 -9.46
N ALA A 59 7.24 -1.31 -8.98
CA ALA A 59 5.86 -1.28 -9.46
C ALA A 59 5.75 -0.40 -10.72
N SER A 60 5.18 -0.96 -11.79
CA SER A 60 4.82 -0.22 -13.01
C SER A 60 3.30 -0.08 -13.09
N VAL A 61 2.81 1.14 -13.25
CA VAL A 61 1.37 1.43 -13.36
C VAL A 61 1.01 1.60 -14.83
N TYR A 62 0.00 0.86 -15.27
CA TYR A 62 -0.55 0.89 -16.61
C TYR A 62 -1.99 1.36 -16.55
N VAL A 63 -2.35 2.24 -17.49
CA VAL A 63 -3.74 2.68 -17.68
C VAL A 63 -4.08 2.44 -19.15
N LYS A 64 -5.10 1.62 -19.40
CA LYS A 64 -5.50 1.18 -20.75
C LYS A 64 -4.34 0.55 -21.54
N GLY A 65 -3.47 -0.19 -20.85
CA GLY A 65 -2.29 -0.82 -21.44
C GLY A 65 -1.10 0.12 -21.72
N ILE A 66 -1.23 1.41 -21.39
CA ILE A 66 -0.14 2.39 -21.53
C ILE A 66 0.55 2.51 -20.18
N LYS A 67 1.87 2.31 -20.15
CA LYS A 67 2.68 2.54 -18.95
C LYS A 67 2.72 4.03 -18.64
N ILE A 68 2.15 4.45 -17.50
CA ILE A 68 2.06 5.85 -17.11
C ILE A 68 3.04 6.24 -16.00
N ALA A 69 3.45 5.27 -15.18
CA ALA A 69 4.37 5.51 -14.08
C ALA A 69 5.21 4.27 -13.77
N THR A 70 6.44 4.51 -13.30
CA THR A 70 7.30 3.51 -12.66
C THR A 70 7.61 4.01 -11.26
N ILE A 71 7.47 3.14 -10.27
CA ILE A 71 7.74 3.39 -8.87
C ILE A 71 8.81 2.39 -8.44
N GLU A 72 9.93 2.85 -7.92
CA GLU A 72 11.00 1.94 -7.48
C GLU A 72 10.59 1.19 -6.23
N GLU A 73 10.03 1.89 -5.24
CA GLU A 73 9.53 1.30 -4.01
C GLU A 73 8.21 1.95 -3.59
N LEU A 74 7.20 1.13 -3.29
CA LEU A 74 5.95 1.59 -2.69
C LEU A 74 5.75 0.87 -1.37
N THR A 75 5.74 1.63 -0.27
CA THR A 75 5.51 1.10 1.07
C THR A 75 4.15 1.56 1.58
N PHE A 76 3.26 0.60 1.78
CA PHE A 76 1.92 0.78 2.33
C PHE A 76 1.92 0.38 3.80
N PHE A 77 1.96 1.34 4.71
CA PHE A 77 1.89 1.11 6.13
C PHE A 77 0.47 1.36 6.62
N THR A 78 -0.17 0.37 7.23
CA THR A 78 -1.54 0.50 7.74
C THR A 78 -1.66 0.06 9.18
N LEU A 79 -2.18 0.97 9.99
CA LEU A 79 -2.77 0.72 11.29
C LEU A 79 -4.28 0.93 11.12
N LEU A 80 -5.12 0.27 11.91
CA LEU A 80 -6.59 0.26 11.76
C LEU A 80 -7.25 1.62 11.47
N PHE A 81 -6.67 2.73 11.92
CA PHE A 81 -7.16 4.10 11.67
C PHE A 81 -6.11 5.05 11.08
N TYR A 82 -4.93 4.54 10.70
CA TYR A 82 -3.85 5.34 10.16
C TYR A 82 -3.18 4.60 9.01
N THR A 83 -3.34 5.10 7.80
CA THR A 83 -2.76 4.51 6.60
C THR A 83 -1.78 5.50 6.01
N LYS A 84 -0.53 5.08 5.84
CA LYS A 84 0.52 5.85 5.22
C LYS A 84 1.00 5.13 3.98
N VAL A 85 1.04 5.83 2.86
CA VAL A 85 1.61 5.36 1.60
C VAL A 85 2.86 6.19 1.33
N GLU A 86 4.00 5.53 1.30
CA GLU A 86 5.26 6.12 0.89
C GLU A 86 5.63 5.59 -0.49
N LEU A 87 5.98 6.49 -1.41
CA LEU A 87 6.52 6.15 -2.71
C LEU A 87 7.94 6.71 -2.76
N GLU A 88 8.90 5.84 -3.05
CA GLU A 88 10.28 6.22 -3.33
C GLU A 88 10.53 6.11 -4.83
N THR A 89 11.09 7.20 -5.39
CA THR A 89 11.36 7.39 -6.81
C THR A 89 10.17 7.06 -7.72
N LEU A 90 9.36 8.07 -8.00
CA LEU A 90 8.26 8.00 -8.95
C LEU A 90 8.67 8.67 -10.27
N LEU A 91 8.69 7.87 -11.34
CA LEU A 91 8.97 8.28 -12.71
C LEU A 91 7.67 8.27 -13.51
N LEU A 92 7.16 9.45 -13.86
CA LEU A 92 5.99 9.63 -14.71
C LEU A 92 6.38 9.64 -16.18
N ASP A 93 5.48 9.14 -17.01
CA ASP A 93 5.60 9.23 -18.46
C ASP A 93 5.53 10.69 -18.94
N ASP A 94 6.19 10.98 -20.06
CA ASP A 94 6.26 12.32 -20.67
C ASP A 94 4.88 12.92 -20.92
N ALA A 95 3.86 12.08 -21.20
CA ALA A 95 2.48 12.51 -21.42
C ALA A 95 1.84 13.18 -20.19
N LEU A 96 2.34 12.91 -18.98
CA LEU A 96 1.78 13.41 -17.72
C LEU A 96 2.59 14.54 -17.08
N LYS A 97 3.64 15.03 -17.77
CA LYS A 97 4.47 16.18 -17.35
C LYS A 97 3.68 17.45 -17.05
N ALA A 98 2.54 17.63 -17.72
CA ALA A 98 1.67 18.79 -17.52
C ALA A 98 0.88 18.74 -16.21
N MET A 99 0.76 17.56 -15.59
CA MET A 99 -0.04 17.34 -14.38
C MET A 99 0.80 17.15 -13.12
N ALA A 100 2.01 16.59 -13.26
CA ALA A 100 2.92 16.33 -12.15
C ALA A 100 4.40 16.35 -12.59
N PRO A 101 5.35 16.58 -11.66
CA PRO A 101 6.78 16.50 -11.95
C PRO A 101 7.16 15.12 -12.49
N GLN A 102 7.97 15.09 -13.55
CA GLN A 102 8.36 13.83 -14.20
C GLN A 102 9.09 12.85 -13.25
N GLN A 103 9.92 13.38 -12.35
CA GLN A 103 10.64 12.60 -11.35
C GLN A 103 10.30 13.18 -9.98
N THR A 104 9.92 12.30 -9.06
CA THR A 104 9.68 12.63 -7.67
C THR A 104 10.46 11.67 -6.79
N ASP A 105 11.46 12.17 -6.06
CA ASP A 105 12.33 11.32 -5.24
C ASP A 105 11.55 10.66 -4.09
N LYS A 106 10.61 11.40 -3.48
CA LYS A 106 9.77 10.88 -2.39
C LYS A 106 8.40 11.54 -2.37
N ALA A 107 7.36 10.72 -2.29
CA ALA A 107 5.99 11.16 -2.04
C ALA A 107 5.43 10.44 -0.81
N ILE A 108 4.78 11.18 0.09
CA ILE A 108 4.17 10.64 1.31
C ILE A 108 2.70 11.06 1.32
N ILE A 109 1.81 10.08 1.49
CA ILE A 109 0.37 10.27 1.65
C ILE A 109 -0.02 9.61 2.98
N SER A 110 -0.76 10.30 3.84
CA SER A 110 -1.08 9.85 5.22
C SER A 110 -2.49 10.22 5.62
#